data_AF-A0A261B131-F1
#
_entry.id   AF-A0A261B131-F1
#
_cell.length_a   1.000
_cell.length_b   1.000
_cell.length_c   1.000
_cell.angle_alpha   90.00
_cell.angle_beta   90.00
_cell.angle_gamma   90.00
#
_symmetry.space_group_name_H-M   'P 1'
#
loop_
_entity.id
_entity.type
_entity.pdbx_description
1 polymer ?
#
loop_
_entity_poly.entity_id
_entity_poly.type
_entity_poly.pdbx_seq_one_letter_code
_entity_poly.pdbx_strand_id
1 'polypeptide(L)'
;MVNNCTISDSGEDEGAARKIQIIDEDGCSVFPNILPDISYHGDLSAGIKVHAFALDVDTTAVHFTCNIKMLFKEHDVCQRPVCHQR
;
A
#
# COMPACT_ATOMS: atom_id res chain seq x y z
N MET A 1 -4.18 -2.81 -10.04
CA MET A 1 -4.70 -2.75 -8.67
C MET A 1 -3.56 -3.01 -7.69
N VAL A 2 -3.44 -2.19 -6.65
CA VAL A 2 -2.54 -2.48 -5.53
C VAL A 2 -3.23 -3.50 -4.64
N ASN A 3 -2.55 -4.62 -4.38
CA ASN A 3 -3.10 -5.74 -3.62
C ASN A 3 -2.71 -5.68 -2.15
N ASN A 4 -1.45 -5.39 -1.85
CA ASN A 4 -0.96 -5.14 -0.49
C ASN A 4 0.35 -4.36 -0.57
N CYS A 5 0.74 -3.75 0.56
CA CYS A 5 2.02 -3.05 0.70
C CYS A 5 2.55 -3.22 2.12
N THR A 6 3.87 -3.29 2.22
CA THR A 6 4.61 -3.39 3.48
C THR A 6 5.70 -2.32 3.55
N ILE A 7 6.00 -1.90 4.77
CA ILE A 7 7.19 -1.12 5.11
C ILE A 7 8.19 -2.01 5.84
N SER A 8 9.47 -1.89 5.54
CA SER A 8 10.56 -2.48 6.32
C SER A 8 11.72 -1.51 6.54
N ASP A 9 12.50 -1.78 7.57
CA ASP A 9 13.73 -1.07 7.95
C ASP A 9 14.97 -1.52 7.17
N SER A 10 15.01 -2.78 6.76
CA SER A 10 15.99 -3.33 5.82
C SER A 10 15.34 -3.72 4.49
N GLY A 11 16.13 -3.73 3.41
CA GLY A 11 15.67 -4.12 2.08
C GLY A 11 15.23 -5.59 1.98
N GLU A 12 14.96 -6.06 0.76
CA GLU A 12 14.42 -7.41 0.52
C GLU A 12 15.37 -8.57 0.92
N ASP A 13 16.66 -8.29 1.15
CA ASP A 13 17.73 -9.29 1.26
C ASP A 13 18.13 -9.69 2.69
N GLU A 14 17.64 -9.04 3.73
CA GLU A 14 18.04 -9.35 5.12
C GLU A 14 16.97 -10.14 5.87
N GLY A 15 17.33 -11.36 6.28
CA GLY A 15 16.47 -12.25 7.05
C GLY A 15 15.89 -11.56 8.29
N ALA A 16 14.59 -11.79 8.53
CA ALA A 16 13.79 -11.26 9.64
C ALA A 16 13.68 -9.74 9.74
N ALA A 17 13.81 -9.00 8.63
CA ALA A 17 13.36 -7.61 8.54
C ALA A 17 11.92 -7.46 9.05
N ARG A 18 11.67 -6.57 10.01
CA ARG A 18 10.31 -6.36 10.55
C ARG A 18 9.46 -5.69 9.47
N LYS A 19 8.58 -6.48 8.84
CA LYS A 19 7.64 -5.97 7.83
C LYS A 19 6.34 -5.54 8.49
N ILE A 20 6.00 -4.27 8.35
CA ILE A 20 4.74 -3.69 8.81
C ILE A 20 3.81 -3.58 7.61
N GLN A 21 2.68 -4.28 7.65
CA GLN A 21 1.66 -4.18 6.61
C GLN A 21 0.94 -2.83 6.72
N ILE A 22 0.99 -2.04 5.65
CA ILE A 22 0.38 -0.71 5.59
C ILE A 22 -0.85 -0.68 4.68
N ILE A 23 -0.90 -1.57 3.69
CA ILE A 23 -2.07 -1.85 2.85
C ILE A 23 -2.36 -3.35 2.99
N ASP A 24 -3.57 -3.70 3.41
CA ASP A 24 -4.03 -5.08 3.60
C ASP A 24 -4.18 -5.82 2.27
N GLU A 25 -4.58 -7.09 2.29
CA GLU A 25 -4.72 -7.94 1.09
C GLU A 25 -5.88 -7.56 0.17
N ASP A 26 -6.81 -6.74 0.68
CA ASP A 26 -7.94 -6.21 -0.07
C ASP A 26 -7.59 -4.87 -0.74
N GLY A 27 -6.37 -4.36 -0.55
CA GLY A 27 -5.92 -3.09 -1.10
C GLY A 27 -6.34 -1.86 -0.28
N CYS A 28 -6.71 -2.06 0.99
CA CYS A 28 -7.17 -1.01 1.90
C CYS A 28 -6.11 -0.63 2.94
N SER A 29 -6.13 0.61 3.42
CA SER A 29 -5.18 1.05 4.42
C SER A 29 -5.44 0.39 5.78
N VAL A 30 -4.36 -0.08 6.40
CA VAL A 30 -4.40 -0.59 7.80
C VAL A 30 -4.37 0.58 8.80
N PHE A 31 -3.88 1.75 8.39
CA PHE A 31 -3.72 2.93 9.24
C PHE A 31 -4.39 4.18 8.62
N PRO A 32 -5.72 4.19 8.41
CA PRO A 32 -6.42 5.23 7.64
C PRO A 32 -6.22 6.66 8.16
N ASN A 33 -5.90 6.83 9.45
CA ASN A 33 -5.64 8.13 10.06
C ASN A 33 -4.26 8.73 9.70
N ILE A 34 -3.31 7.91 9.26
CA ILE A 34 -1.93 8.32 8.92
C ILE A 34 -1.70 8.15 7.42
N LEU A 35 -2.14 7.01 6.89
CA LEU A 35 -2.08 6.62 5.49
C LEU A 35 -3.52 6.43 4.99
N PRO A 36 -4.09 7.34 4.19
CA PRO A 36 -5.43 7.15 3.65
C PRO A 36 -5.45 6.00 2.62
N ASP A 37 -6.65 5.57 2.24
CA ASP A 37 -6.82 4.56 1.21
C ASP A 37 -6.26 5.01 -0.15
N ILE A 38 -5.95 4.03 -0.99
CA ILE A 38 -5.35 4.25 -2.31
C ILE A 38 -6.36 4.93 -3.24
N SER A 39 -5.94 6.06 -3.81
CA SER A 39 -6.71 6.75 -4.84
C SER A 39 -6.25 6.31 -6.24
N TYR A 40 -7.21 5.93 -7.08
CA TYR A 40 -6.98 5.52 -8.47
C TYR A 40 -7.35 6.67 -9.41
N HIS A 41 -6.33 7.29 -10.01
CA HIS A 41 -6.46 8.44 -10.92
C HIS A 41 -6.57 8.03 -12.40
N GLY A 42 -6.51 6.73 -12.69
CA GLY A 42 -6.65 6.15 -14.02
C GLY A 42 -6.56 4.63 -13.95
N ASP A 43 -6.55 3.97 -15.11
CA ASP A 43 -6.51 2.50 -15.19
C ASP A 43 -5.17 1.92 -14.71
N LEU A 44 -4.08 2.66 -14.94
CA LEU A 44 -2.70 2.27 -14.62
C LEU A 44 -2.02 3.22 -13.63
N SER A 45 -2.77 4.16 -13.03
CA SER A 45 -2.25 5.13 -12.07
C SER A 45 -3.03 5.10 -10.77
N ALA A 46 -2.29 4.85 -9.69
CA ALA A 46 -2.81 4.83 -8.33
C ALA A 46 -1.74 5.38 -7.39
N GLY A 47 -2.17 5.97 -6.28
CA GLY A 47 -1.24 6.51 -5.30
C GLY A 47 -1.94 7.05 -4.07
N ILE A 48 -1.10 7.45 -3.12
CA ILE A 48 -1.51 8.04 -1.85
C ILE A 48 -0.69 9.31 -1.66
N LYS A 49 -1.32 10.40 -1.24
CA LYS A 49 -0.63 11.63 -0.85
C LYS A 49 -0.66 11.75 0.67
N VAL A 50 0.52 11.70 1.30
CA VAL A 50 0.67 11.74 2.75
C VAL A 50 1.86 12.58 3.18
N HIS A 51 1.84 12.99 4.43
CA HIS A 51 3.02 13.54 5.10
C HIS A 51 3.99 12.43 5.46
N ALA A 52 5.26 12.77 5.62
CA ALA A 52 6.24 11.83 6.15
C ALA A 52 5.82 11.38 7.56
N PHE A 53 5.90 10.08 7.80
CA PHE A 53 5.55 9.45 9.07
C PHE A 53 6.58 8.37 9.41
N ALA A 54 6.63 7.96 10.67
CA ALA A 54 7.40 6.80 11.12
C ALA A 54 6.45 5.80 11.79
N LEU A 55 6.58 4.52 11.47
CA LEU A 55 5.80 3.43 12.08
C LEU A 55 6.77 2.42 12.67
N ASP A 56 6.96 2.41 13.99
CA ASP A 56 7.70 1.37 14.73
C ASP A 56 9.01 0.88 14.08
N VAL A 57 9.73 1.80 13.42
CA VAL A 57 11.03 1.59 12.79
C VAL A 57 12.03 2.54 13.42
N ASP A 58 13.09 1.98 13.98
CA ASP A 58 14.17 2.74 14.64
C ASP A 58 15.24 3.23 13.64
N THR A 59 14.99 3.10 12.33
CA THR A 59 15.92 3.46 11.26
C THR A 59 15.57 4.79 10.60
N THR A 60 16.58 5.46 10.04
CA THR A 60 16.43 6.74 9.33
C THR A 60 15.88 6.60 7.91
N ALA A 61 15.78 5.37 7.39
CA ALA A 61 15.28 5.05 6.07
C ALA A 61 14.34 3.85 6.14
N VAL A 62 13.32 3.87 5.28
CA VAL A 62 12.33 2.80 5.16
C VAL A 62 12.15 2.40 3.70
N HIS A 63 11.89 1.12 3.48
CA HIS A 63 11.61 0.56 2.16
C HIS A 63 10.11 0.25 2.04
N PHE A 64 9.50 0.72 0.96
CA PHE A 64 8.12 0.39 0.62
C PHE A 64 8.11 -0.70 -0.45
N THR A 65 7.48 -1.83 -0.16
CA THR A 65 7.29 -2.93 -1.11
C THR A 65 5.80 -3.14 -1.30
N CYS A 66 5.32 -3.10 -2.55
CA CYS A 66 3.92 -3.28 -2.89
C CYS A 66 3.74 -4.39 -3.93
N ASN A 67 2.75 -5.24 -3.72
CA ASN A 67 2.31 -6.21 -4.73
C ASN A 67 1.16 -5.60 -5.54
N ILE A 68 1.28 -5.65 -6.86
CA ILE A 68 0.25 -5.17 -7.79
C ILE A 68 -0.29 -6.32 -8.62
N LYS A 69 -1.59 -6.26 -8.93
CA LYS A 69 -2.29 -7.17 -9.85
C LYS A 69 -2.83 -6.39 -11.03
N MET A 70 -2.58 -6.87 -12.24
CA MET A 70 -3.24 -6.36 -13.44
C MET A 70 -4.62 -7.01 -13.56
N LEU A 71 -5.63 -6.20 -13.83
CA LEU A 71 -7.01 -6.65 -14.01
C LEU A 71 -7.41 -6.42 -15.47
N PHE A 72 -8.29 -7.27 -15.99
CA PHE A 72 -8.96 -6.99 -17.25
C PHE A 72 -9.98 -5.87 -17.05
N LYS A 73 -10.06 -4.97 -18.03
CA LYS A 73 -11.06 -3.91 -18.06
C LYS A 73 -12.37 -4.51 -18.56
N GLU A 74 -13.43 -4.42 -17.77
CA GLU A 74 -14.75 -4.93 -18.11
C GLU A 74 -15.71 -3.76 -18.28
N HIS A 75 -16.41 -3.69 -19.42
CA HIS A 75 -17.37 -2.60 -19.71
C HIS A 75 -16.77 -1.19 -19.52
N ASP A 76 -15.52 -1.00 -19.93
CA ASP A 76 -14.76 0.24 -19.76
C ASP A 76 -14.50 0.64 -18.29
N VAL A 77 -14.59 -0.30 -17.35
CA VAL A 77 -14.33 -0.09 -15.92
C VAL A 77 -13.29 -1.08 -15.41
N CYS A 78 -12.30 -0.57 -14.67
CA CYS A 78 -11.41 -1.39 -13.85
C CYS A 78 -11.98 -1.48 -12.43
N GLN A 79 -12.24 -2.69 -11.93
CA GLN A 79 -12.69 -2.91 -10.56
C GLN A 79 -11.64 -2.40 -9.56
N ARG A 80 -12.10 -1.77 -8.47
CA ARG A 80 -11.25 -1.15 -7.44
C ARG A 80 -11.73 -1.60 -6.06
N PRO A 81 -10.83 -1.69 -5.07
CA PRO A 81 -11.21 -1.94 -3.69
C PRO A 81 -12.23 -0.94 -3.16
N VAL A 82 -13.16 -1.41 -2.34
CA VAL A 82 -14.07 -0.57 -1.57
C VAL A 82 -13.69 -0.71 -0.10
N CYS A 83 -12.99 0.30 0.41
CA CYS A 83 -12.54 0.32 1.79
C CYS A 83 -13.63 0.90 2.69
N HIS A 84 -14.05 0.13 3.68
CA HIS A 84 -14.95 0.63 4.72
C HIS A 84 -14.12 1.36 5.78
N GLN A 85 -14.57 2.53 6.21
CA GLN A 85 -13.99 3.20 7.38
C GLN A 85 -14.14 2.26 8.58
N ARG A 86 -13.03 1.66 9.02
CA ARG A 86 -12.94 0.86 10.24
C ARG A 86 -12.64 1.76 11.44
#